data_AF-A0AAV4F7S1-F1
#
_entry.id   AF-A0AAV4F7S1-F1
#
_cell.length_a   1.000
_cell.length_b   1.000
_cell.length_c   1.000
_cell.angle_alpha   90.00
_cell.angle_beta   90.00
_cell.angle_gamma   90.00
#
_symmetry.space_group_name_H-M   'P 1'
#
loop_
_entity.id
_entity.type
_entity.pdbx_description
1 polymer ?
#
loop_
_entity_poly.entity_id
_entity_poly.type
_entity_poly.pdbx_seq_one_letter_code
_entity_poly.pdbx_strand_id
1 'polypeptide(L)'
;MFTLSELPKATPSSKINIFAFRWLIFRIMIGAGLIKIRGDKCWRDLTCMNYHYETQPVPNPVSYYLHQSPEAMHKFEVLSNHFIELVAPFLLLLPHRGLCMLGGALQIVFQVVLIISGNLSFLNWLTILPSLACFDDASLAWMFPDSLGNFKAKVIALNREVQSRPPSKSMLLL
;
A
#
# COMPACT_ATOMS: atom_id res chain seq x y z
N MET A 1 -20.05 -18.48 -27.70
CA MET A 1 -20.73 -18.17 -26.42
C MET A 1 -20.03 -17.00 -25.74
N PHE A 2 -20.22 -15.78 -26.23
CA PHE A 2 -19.85 -14.56 -25.50
C PHE A 2 -21.05 -13.63 -25.62
N THR A 3 -21.90 -13.64 -24.60
CA THR A 3 -23.06 -12.75 -24.54
C THR A 3 -22.58 -11.42 -23.97
N LEU A 4 -22.68 -10.36 -24.78
CA LEU A 4 -22.48 -8.97 -24.33
C LEU A 4 -23.71 -8.48 -23.55
N SER A 5 -24.12 -9.21 -22.52
CA SER A 5 -25.14 -8.70 -21.59
C SER A 5 -24.54 -7.57 -20.76
N GLU A 6 -25.28 -6.48 -20.59
CA GLU A 6 -24.88 -5.43 -19.65
C GLU A 6 -24.57 -6.06 -18.28
N LEU A 7 -23.38 -5.80 -17.77
CA LEU A 7 -23.01 -6.21 -16.42
C LEU A 7 -23.98 -5.56 -15.43
N PRO A 8 -24.39 -6.27 -14.37
CA PRO A 8 -25.27 -5.71 -13.35
C PRO A 8 -24.72 -4.38 -12.83
N LYS A 9 -25.58 -3.36 -12.74
CA LYS A 9 -25.18 -1.99 -12.32
C LYS A 9 -24.56 -1.92 -10.92
N ALA A 10 -24.74 -2.97 -10.11
CA ALA A 10 -24.13 -3.10 -8.78
C ALA A 10 -23.40 -4.44 -8.68
N THR A 11 -22.08 -4.41 -8.86
CA THR A 11 -21.18 -5.52 -8.56
C THR A 11 -20.36 -5.13 -7.32
N PRO A 12 -20.88 -5.38 -6.09
CA PRO A 12 -20.12 -5.05 -4.89
C PRO A 12 -18.79 -5.79 -4.90
N SER A 13 -17.70 -5.05 -4.67
CA SER A 13 -16.36 -5.61 -4.60
C SER A 13 -16.31 -6.75 -3.57
N SER A 14 -15.82 -7.92 -3.99
CA SER A 14 -15.72 -9.07 -3.09
C SER A 14 -14.83 -8.73 -1.90
N LYS A 15 -15.39 -8.82 -0.68
CA LYS A 15 -14.66 -8.58 0.58
C LYS A 15 -13.46 -9.52 0.72
N ILE A 16 -13.55 -10.72 0.15
CA ILE A 16 -12.47 -11.71 0.13
C ILE A 16 -11.29 -11.17 -0.68
N ASN A 17 -11.54 -10.56 -1.85
CA ASN A 17 -10.47 -9.99 -2.68
C ASN A 17 -9.79 -8.81 -1.96
N ILE A 18 -10.57 -7.94 -1.33
CA ILE A 18 -10.03 -6.80 -0.56
C ILE A 18 -9.16 -7.32 0.59
N PHE A 19 -9.63 -8.31 1.33
CA PHE A 19 -8.87 -8.92 2.42
C PHE A 19 -7.61 -9.63 1.90
N ALA A 20 -7.69 -10.34 0.76
CA ALA A 20 -6.55 -10.99 0.15
C ALA A 20 -5.45 -9.99 -0.24
N PHE A 21 -5.81 -8.83 -0.80
CA PHE A 21 -4.84 -7.76 -1.08
C PHE A 21 -4.21 -7.21 0.20
N ARG A 22 -5.00 -6.95 1.25
CA ARG A 22 -4.48 -6.49 2.56
C ARG A 22 -3.56 -7.50 3.22
N TRP A 23 -3.91 -8.79 3.12
CA TRP A 23 -3.09 -9.88 3.61
C TRP A 23 -1.78 -10.04 2.82
N LEU A 24 -1.86 -9.87 1.50
CA LEU A 24 -0.70 -9.93 0.62
C LEU A 24 0.32 -8.85 1.00
N ILE A 25 -0.10 -7.58 1.11
CA ILE A 25 0.82 -6.51 1.49
C ILE A 25 1.37 -6.70 2.91
N PHE A 26 0.54 -7.14 3.84
CA PHE A 26 1.01 -7.47 5.20
C PHE A 26 2.17 -8.46 5.16
N ARG A 27 2.03 -9.56 4.40
CA ARG A 27 3.08 -10.56 4.26
C ARG A 27 4.32 -10.04 3.55
N ILE A 28 4.17 -9.23 2.51
CA ILE A 28 5.31 -8.66 1.79
C ILE A 28 6.14 -7.77 2.71
N MET A 29 5.50 -6.87 3.45
CA MET A 29 6.20 -5.92 4.32
C MET A 29 6.86 -6.61 5.51
N ILE A 30 6.14 -7.49 6.20
CA ILE A 30 6.71 -8.27 7.31
C ILE A 30 7.85 -9.17 6.81
N GLY A 31 7.70 -9.82 5.65
CA GLY A 31 8.74 -10.63 5.04
C GLY A 31 10.01 -9.82 4.75
N ALA A 32 9.86 -8.61 4.19
CA ALA A 32 10.97 -7.70 3.90
C ALA A 32 11.68 -7.24 5.19
N GLY A 33 10.94 -6.87 6.25
CA GLY A 33 11.55 -6.47 7.51
C GLY A 33 12.28 -7.64 8.22
N LEU A 34 11.67 -8.81 8.25
CA LEU A 34 12.26 -9.99 8.90
C LEU A 34 13.52 -10.48 8.18
N ILE A 35 13.57 -10.40 6.85
CA ILE A 35 14.77 -10.81 6.10
C ILE A 35 15.93 -9.84 6.35
N LYS A 36 15.66 -8.55 6.54
CA LYS A 36 16.68 -7.55 6.92
C LYS A 36 17.26 -7.83 8.31
N ILE A 37 16.41 -8.05 9.31
CA ILE A 37 16.86 -8.41 10.67
C ILE A 37 17.64 -9.74 10.68
N ARG A 38 17.23 -10.70 9.85
CA ARG A 38 17.89 -12.00 9.76
C ARG A 38 19.20 -11.96 8.97
N GLY A 39 19.27 -11.13 7.92
CA GLY A 39 20.34 -11.13 6.93
C GLY A 39 21.71 -10.83 7.52
N ASP A 40 21.92 -9.59 7.94
CA ASP A 40 23.23 -9.12 8.38
C ASP A 40 23.16 -8.27 9.65
N LYS A 41 24.28 -8.25 10.39
CA LYS A 41 24.42 -7.44 11.62
C LYS A 41 24.25 -5.95 11.36
N CYS A 42 24.61 -5.45 10.18
CA CYS A 42 24.50 -4.04 9.81
C CYS A 42 23.06 -3.48 9.88
N TRP A 43 22.03 -4.30 9.67
CA TRP A 43 20.63 -3.90 9.84
C TRP A 43 20.27 -3.72 11.32
N ARG A 44 20.87 -4.52 12.21
CA ARG A 44 20.67 -4.43 13.66
C ARG A 44 21.48 -3.30 14.28
N ASP A 45 22.68 -3.06 13.75
CA ASP A 45 23.57 -1.98 14.18
C ASP A 45 23.20 -0.62 13.55
N LEU A 46 22.15 -0.57 12.71
CA LEU A 46 21.64 0.60 12.01
C LEU A 46 22.64 1.26 11.03
N THR A 47 23.67 0.54 10.61
CA THR A 47 24.72 1.04 9.71
C THR A 47 24.52 0.64 8.26
N CYS A 48 23.50 -0.17 7.95
CA CYS A 48 23.32 -0.73 6.61
C CYS A 48 23.21 0.34 5.50
N MET A 49 22.58 1.48 5.78
CA MET A 49 22.41 2.55 4.80
C MET A 49 23.73 3.24 4.39
N ASN A 50 24.81 3.09 5.18
CA ASN A 50 26.15 3.58 4.80
C ASN A 50 26.65 2.93 3.50
N TYR A 51 26.26 1.68 3.24
CA TYR A 51 26.71 0.92 2.07
C TYR A 51 25.57 0.66 1.08
N HIS A 52 24.31 0.73 1.53
CA HIS A 52 23.16 0.37 0.71
C HIS A 52 22.98 1.26 -0.51
N TYR A 53 23.37 2.54 -0.46
CA TYR A 53 23.32 3.43 -1.62
C TYR A 53 24.24 3.04 -2.77
N GLU A 54 25.36 2.37 -2.47
CA GLU A 54 26.33 1.94 -3.47
C GLU A 54 25.96 0.59 -4.10
N THR A 55 25.38 -0.32 -3.30
CA THR A 55 25.12 -1.71 -3.71
C THR A 55 23.68 -1.94 -4.18
N GLN A 56 22.89 -0.88 -4.38
CA GLN A 56 21.51 -1.01 -4.80
C GLN A 56 21.40 -1.51 -6.26
N PRO A 57 20.36 -2.30 -6.60
CA PRO A 57 20.25 -2.94 -7.91
C PRO A 57 20.09 -1.94 -9.06
N VAL A 58 19.52 -0.76 -8.81
CA VAL A 58 19.38 0.33 -9.78
C VAL A 58 19.70 1.66 -9.08
N PRO A 59 20.99 2.07 -9.01
CA PRO A 59 21.37 3.32 -8.39
C PRO A 59 20.85 4.52 -9.20
N ASN A 60 20.39 5.56 -8.51
CA ASN A 60 19.88 6.80 -9.10
C ASN A 60 20.85 7.95 -8.75
N PRO A 61 20.99 9.01 -9.56
CA PRO A 61 21.64 10.26 -9.17
C PRO A 61 21.32 10.76 -7.76
N VAL A 62 20.09 10.56 -7.26
CA VAL A 62 19.69 10.91 -5.88
C VAL A 62 20.42 10.07 -4.83
N SER A 63 20.72 8.81 -5.14
CA SER A 63 21.44 7.89 -4.25
C SER A 63 22.84 8.40 -3.89
N TYR A 64 23.49 9.12 -4.81
CA TYR A 64 24.79 9.75 -4.56
C TYR A 64 24.71 10.83 -3.47
N TYR A 65 23.71 11.71 -3.55
CA TYR A 65 23.51 12.76 -2.54
C TYR A 65 23.10 12.19 -1.19
N LEU A 66 22.28 11.14 -1.18
CA LEU A 66 21.87 10.46 0.05
C LEU A 66 23.05 9.75 0.72
N HIS A 67 23.94 9.12 -0.04
CA HIS A 67 25.14 8.49 0.49
C HIS A 67 26.07 9.49 1.22
N GLN A 68 26.10 10.75 0.78
CA GLN A 68 26.88 11.81 1.42
C GLN A 68 26.22 12.36 2.70
N SER A 69 25.04 11.87 3.08
CA SER A 69 24.33 12.35 4.27
C SER A 69 25.02 11.87 5.56
N PRO A 70 24.85 12.59 6.68
CA PRO A 70 25.50 12.24 7.94
C PRO A 70 24.95 10.92 8.49
N GLU A 71 25.79 10.17 9.21
CA GLU A 71 25.47 8.84 9.74
C GLU A 71 24.19 8.81 10.61
N ALA A 72 23.85 9.91 11.28
CA ALA A 72 22.61 10.04 12.04
C ALA A 72 21.36 9.93 11.15
N MET A 73 21.42 10.46 9.91
CA MET A 73 20.34 10.33 8.93
C MET A 73 20.22 8.87 8.46
N HIS A 74 21.34 8.22 8.14
CA HIS A 74 21.35 6.81 7.76
C HIS A 74 20.75 5.89 8.85
N LYS A 75 21.07 6.15 10.13
CA LYS A 75 20.48 5.40 11.25
C LYS A 75 18.97 5.62 11.36
N PHE A 76 18.52 6.86 11.16
CA PHE A 76 17.10 7.21 11.15
C PHE A 76 16.35 6.54 10.00
N GLU A 77 16.95 6.47 8.81
CA GLU A 77 16.38 5.76 7.66
C GLU A 77 16.25 4.26 7.91
N VAL A 78 17.28 3.62 8.48
CA VAL A 78 17.20 2.20 8.86
C VAL A 78 16.09 1.96 9.89
N LEU A 79 15.97 2.85 10.89
CA LEU A 79 14.92 2.73 11.91
C LEU A 79 13.52 2.91 11.31
N SER A 80 13.36 3.90 10.42
CA SER A 80 12.12 4.16 9.70
C SER A 80 11.71 2.98 8.82
N ASN A 81 12.67 2.37 8.11
CA ASN A 81 12.47 1.14 7.34
C ASN A 81 11.93 0.02 8.24
N HIS A 82 12.60 -0.25 9.37
CA HIS A 82 12.15 -1.28 10.32
C HIS A 82 10.75 -0.99 10.87
N PHE A 83 10.45 0.26 11.20
CA PHE A 83 9.13 0.64 11.70
C PHE A 83 8.03 0.40 10.65
N ILE A 84 8.25 0.82 9.40
CA ILE A 84 7.25 0.70 8.34
C ILE A 84 7.10 -0.74 7.83
N GLU A 85 8.16 -1.53 7.88
CA GLU A 85 8.15 -2.94 7.47
C GLU A 85 7.65 -3.89 8.56
N LEU A 86 7.87 -3.57 9.84
CA LEU A 86 7.52 -4.48 10.95
C LEU A 86 6.32 -4.02 11.76
N VAL A 87 6.10 -2.72 11.94
CA VAL A 87 5.03 -2.19 12.82
C VAL A 87 3.83 -1.71 12.01
N ALA A 88 4.06 -0.87 10.99
CA ALA A 88 2.98 -0.32 10.18
C ALA A 88 2.07 -1.35 9.48
N PRO A 89 2.53 -2.57 9.08
CA PRO A 89 1.65 -3.53 8.42
C PRO A 89 0.53 -4.05 9.33
N PHE A 90 0.71 -4.03 10.65
CA PHE A 90 -0.35 -4.40 11.59
C PHE A 90 -1.56 -3.45 11.51
N LEU A 91 -1.34 -2.20 11.10
CA LEU A 91 -2.42 -1.24 10.86
C LEU A 91 -3.35 -1.67 9.71
N LEU A 92 -2.86 -2.47 8.77
CA LEU A 92 -3.61 -2.96 7.60
C LEU A 92 -4.61 -4.05 7.96
N LEU A 93 -4.38 -4.76 9.07
CA LEU A 93 -5.24 -5.83 9.56
C LEU A 93 -6.29 -5.35 10.56
N LEU A 94 -6.16 -4.12 11.07
CA LEU A 94 -7.11 -3.55 12.02
C LEU A 94 -8.47 -3.29 11.33
N PRO A 95 -9.59 -3.63 11.99
CA PRO A 95 -10.93 -3.41 11.42
C PRO A 95 -11.35 -1.93 11.39
N HIS A 96 -10.51 -1.03 11.93
CA HIS A 96 -10.81 0.40 11.98
C HIS A 96 -10.45 1.09 10.66
N ARG A 97 -11.47 1.62 9.96
CA ARG A 97 -11.35 2.29 8.65
C ARG A 97 -10.19 3.28 8.58
N GLY A 98 -10.10 4.20 9.54
CA GLY A 98 -9.08 5.25 9.53
C GLY A 98 -7.65 4.72 9.67
N LEU A 99 -7.46 3.65 10.45
CA LEU A 99 -6.12 3.06 10.66
C LEU A 99 -5.68 2.25 9.45
N CYS A 100 -6.60 1.54 8.81
CA CYS A 100 -6.32 0.82 7.58
C CYS A 100 -5.91 1.78 6.44
N MET A 101 -6.61 2.91 6.30
CA MET A 101 -6.26 3.95 5.32
C MET A 101 -4.91 4.60 5.63
N LEU A 102 -4.64 4.91 6.90
CA LEU A 102 -3.34 5.43 7.33
C LEU A 102 -2.23 4.42 7.04
N GLY A 103 -2.43 3.15 7.37
CA GLY A 103 -1.50 2.06 7.05
C GLY A 103 -1.22 1.99 5.55
N GLY A 104 -2.26 1.97 4.70
CA GLY A 104 -2.09 1.96 3.26
C GLY A 104 -1.34 3.19 2.73
N ALA A 105 -1.62 4.38 3.28
CA ALA A 105 -0.91 5.61 2.91
C ALA A 105 0.57 5.56 3.29
N LEU A 106 0.89 5.10 4.50
CA LEU A 106 2.26 4.91 4.95
C LEU A 106 3.02 3.95 4.01
N GLN A 107 2.38 2.85 3.60
CA GLN A 107 2.98 1.91 2.65
C GLN A 107 3.25 2.54 1.28
N ILE A 108 2.30 3.31 0.73
CA ILE A 108 2.50 3.98 -0.56
C ILE A 108 3.63 5.01 -0.48
N VAL A 109 3.61 5.87 0.54
CA VAL A 109 4.64 6.90 0.74
C VAL A 109 6.02 6.26 0.88
N PHE A 110 6.11 5.18 1.66
CA PHE A 110 7.35 4.43 1.82
C PHE A 110 7.92 3.93 0.49
N GLN A 111 7.07 3.37 -0.36
CA GLN A 111 7.50 2.85 -1.67
C GLN A 111 7.88 3.97 -2.63
N VAL A 112 7.20 5.13 -2.57
CA VAL A 112 7.60 6.31 -3.34
C VAL A 112 8.98 6.81 -2.90
N VAL A 113 9.25 6.88 -1.59
CA VAL A 113 10.57 7.25 -1.07
C VAL A 113 11.64 6.28 -1.53
N LEU A 114 11.35 4.97 -1.53
CA LEU A 114 12.26 3.96 -2.06
C LEU A 114 12.50 4.17 -3.56
N ILE A 115 11.48 4.36 -4.39
CA ILE A 115 11.65 4.66 -5.83
C ILE A 115 12.58 5.86 -6.06
N ILE A 116 12.42 6.93 -5.28
CA ILE A 116 13.24 8.14 -5.39
C ILE A 116 14.69 7.85 -4.96
N SER A 117 14.87 7.13 -3.86
CA SER A 117 16.17 6.87 -3.24
C SER A 117 16.99 5.78 -3.96
N GLY A 118 16.32 4.80 -4.57
CA GLY A 118 16.88 3.77 -5.43
C GLY A 118 15.84 2.73 -5.87
N ASN A 119 15.82 2.42 -7.16
CA ASN A 119 14.67 1.77 -7.77
C ASN A 119 14.73 0.22 -7.62
N LEU A 120 13.94 -0.34 -6.71
CA LEU A 120 13.70 -1.80 -6.60
C LEU A 120 12.83 -2.38 -7.74
N SER A 121 12.53 -1.56 -8.76
CA SER A 121 11.78 -1.91 -9.96
C SER A 121 10.41 -2.52 -9.62
N PHE A 122 10.21 -3.78 -9.96
CA PHE A 122 8.93 -4.48 -9.82
C PHE A 122 8.40 -4.56 -8.39
N LEU A 123 9.28 -4.63 -7.38
CA LEU A 123 8.86 -4.80 -5.98
C LEU A 123 8.11 -3.58 -5.44
N ASN A 124 8.49 -2.37 -5.85
CA ASN A 124 7.82 -1.14 -5.45
C ASN A 124 6.35 -1.12 -5.94
N TRP A 125 6.10 -1.61 -7.16
CA TRP A 125 4.75 -1.65 -7.72
C TRP A 125 3.90 -2.75 -7.08
N LEU A 126 4.51 -3.90 -6.77
CA LEU A 126 3.84 -5.00 -6.07
C LEU A 126 3.38 -4.67 -4.65
N THR A 127 3.94 -3.63 -4.04
CA THR A 127 3.53 -3.14 -2.72
C THR A 127 2.55 -1.97 -2.83
N ILE A 128 2.72 -1.08 -3.82
CA ILE A 128 1.77 0.02 -4.07
C ILE A 128 0.39 -0.50 -4.47
N LEU A 129 0.30 -1.43 -5.42
CA LEU A 129 -0.99 -1.92 -5.93
C LEU A 129 -1.91 -2.51 -4.84
N PRO A 130 -1.49 -3.46 -3.99
CA PRO A 130 -2.34 -3.96 -2.91
C PRO A 130 -2.61 -2.90 -1.82
N SER A 131 -1.74 -1.89 -1.65
CA SER A 131 -2.00 -0.78 -0.72
C SER A 131 -3.26 0.00 -1.11
N LEU A 132 -3.58 0.09 -2.40
CA LEU A 132 -4.77 0.78 -2.90
C LEU A 132 -6.07 0.14 -2.37
N ALA A 133 -6.09 -1.17 -2.09
CA ALA A 133 -7.23 -1.86 -1.50
C ALA A 133 -7.55 -1.45 -0.04
N CYS A 134 -6.71 -0.61 0.56
CA CYS A 134 -6.95 0.00 1.88
C CYS A 134 -7.84 1.25 1.80
N PHE A 135 -7.96 1.85 0.62
CA PHE A 135 -8.74 3.06 0.40
C PHE A 135 -10.16 2.72 -0.07
N ASP A 136 -11.12 3.53 0.37
CA ASP A 136 -12.53 3.43 -0.02
C ASP A 136 -12.78 4.31 -1.26
N ASP A 137 -13.79 4.00 -2.06
CA ASP A 137 -14.11 4.73 -3.30
C ASP A 137 -14.37 6.23 -3.01
N ALA A 138 -14.99 6.52 -1.87
CA ALA A 138 -15.20 7.89 -1.40
C ALA A 138 -13.89 8.65 -1.13
N SER A 139 -12.84 7.96 -0.69
CA SER A 139 -11.52 8.56 -0.43
C SER A 139 -10.67 8.74 -1.69
N LEU A 140 -10.95 7.98 -2.75
CA LEU A 140 -10.30 8.12 -4.06
C LEU A 140 -11.08 9.03 -5.01
N ALA A 141 -12.31 9.42 -4.65
CA ALA A 141 -13.20 10.24 -5.47
C ALA A 141 -12.62 11.61 -5.88
N TRP A 142 -11.61 12.12 -5.17
CA TRP A 142 -10.94 13.38 -5.53
C TRP A 142 -9.97 13.23 -6.71
N MET A 143 -9.50 12.02 -7.02
CA MET A 143 -8.56 11.77 -8.12
C MET A 143 -9.24 11.79 -9.49
N PHE A 144 -10.57 11.71 -9.54
CA PHE A 144 -11.34 11.70 -10.78
C PHE A 144 -11.81 13.14 -11.10
N PRO A 145 -11.41 13.71 -12.26
CA PRO A 145 -11.78 15.08 -12.62
C PRO A 145 -13.30 15.22 -12.87
N ASP A 146 -13.87 16.35 -12.44
CA ASP A 146 -15.29 16.70 -12.65
C ASP A 146 -15.67 16.86 -14.14
N SER A 147 -14.67 16.98 -15.02
CA SER A 147 -14.82 17.03 -16.48
C SER A 147 -15.45 15.77 -17.10
N LEU A 148 -15.48 14.65 -16.36
CA LEU A 148 -16.11 13.40 -16.78
C LEU A 148 -17.55 13.31 -16.21
N GLY A 149 -18.36 14.35 -16.40
CA GLY A 149 -19.80 14.46 -16.12
C GLY A 149 -20.37 13.70 -14.91
N ASN A 150 -20.77 14.41 -13.84
CA ASN A 150 -21.53 13.88 -12.69
C ASN A 150 -21.04 12.56 -12.05
N PHE A 151 -19.84 12.07 -12.37
CA PHE A 151 -19.35 10.76 -11.91
C PHE A 151 -19.18 10.72 -10.40
N LYS A 152 -18.63 11.79 -9.81
CA LYS A 152 -18.49 11.95 -8.37
C LYS A 152 -19.86 11.93 -7.65
N ALA A 153 -20.84 12.64 -8.19
CA ALA A 153 -22.21 12.62 -7.67
C ALA A 153 -22.85 11.23 -7.80
N LYS A 154 -22.59 10.53 -8.90
CA LYS A 154 -23.10 9.18 -9.19
C LYS A 154 -22.47 8.12 -8.28
N VAL A 155 -21.17 8.20 -7.99
CA VAL A 155 -20.45 7.32 -7.05
C VAL A 155 -20.95 7.54 -5.62
N ILE A 156 -21.12 8.80 -5.20
CA ILE A 156 -21.66 9.11 -3.88
C ILE A 156 -23.11 8.60 -3.75
N ALA A 157 -23.93 8.74 -4.79
CA ALA A 157 -25.30 8.23 -4.81
C ALA A 157 -25.33 6.69 -4.76
N LEU A 158 -24.49 6.00 -5.53
CA LEU A 158 -24.35 4.53 -5.50
C LEU A 158 -23.91 4.03 -4.12
N ASN A 159 -22.94 4.67 -3.48
CA ASN A 159 -22.48 4.28 -2.14
C ASN A 159 -23.59 4.43 -1.09
N ARG A 160 -24.40 5.49 -1.18
CA ARG A 160 -25.58 5.66 -0.31
C ARG A 160 -26.65 4.58 -0.57
N GLU A 161 -26.89 4.24 -1.83
CA GLU A 161 -27.86 3.20 -2.20
C GLU A 161 -27.42 1.79 -1.77
N VAL A 162 -26.12 1.48 -1.89
CA VAL A 162 -25.56 0.21 -1.40
C VAL A 162 -25.63 0.13 0.13
N GLN A 163 -25.39 1.24 0.85
CA GLN A 163 -25.51 1.28 2.31
C GLN A 163 -26.94 1.20 2.82
N SER A 164 -27.94 1.66 2.05
CA SER A 164 -29.35 1.61 2.45
C SER A 164 -30.03 0.28 2.14
N ARG A 165 -29.44 -0.57 1.28
CA ARG A 165 -30.00 -1.89 0.97
C ARG A 165 -29.86 -2.83 2.18
N PRO A 166 -30.95 -3.49 2.61
CA PRO A 166 -30.87 -4.51 3.65
C PRO A 166 -29.95 -5.66 3.17
N PRO A 167 -29.21 -6.32 4.08
CA PRO A 167 -28.32 -7.42 3.70
C PRO A 167 -29.13 -8.49 2.96
N SER A 168 -28.71 -8.80 1.74
CA SER A 168 -29.35 -9.85 0.94
C SER A 168 -29.30 -11.18 1.70
N LYS A 169 -30.45 -11.85 1.85
CA LYS A 169 -30.60 -13.11 2.59
C LYS A 169 -29.69 -14.24 2.06
N SER A 170 -29.09 -14.08 0.89
CA SER A 170 -28.06 -14.98 0.33
C SER A 170 -26.75 -15.01 1.12
N MET A 171 -26.51 -14.05 2.02
CA MET A 171 -25.32 -14.01 2.90
C MET A 171 -25.59 -14.61 4.30
N LEU A 172 -26.70 -15.33 4.50
CA LEU A 172 -27.00 -16.08 5.73
C LEU A 172 -26.80 -17.60 5.58
N LEU A 173 -26.28 -18.06 4.44
CA LEU A 173 -26.05 -19.49 4.13
C LEU A 173 -24.57 -19.87 3.96
N LEU A 174 -23.64 -19.02 4.41
CA LEU A 174 -22.22 -19.34 4.62
C LEU A 174 -21.80 -18.86 6.01
#